data_AF-A0A352RS29-F1
#
_entry.id   AF-A0A352RS29-F1
#
_cell.length_a   1.000
_cell.length_b   1.000
_cell.length_c   1.000
_cell.angle_alpha   90.00
_cell.angle_beta   90.00
_cell.angle_gamma   90.00
#
_symmetry.space_group_name_H-M   'P 1'
#
loop_
_entity.id
_entity.type
_entity.pdbx_description
1 polymer ?
#
loop_
_entity_poly.entity_id
_entity_poly.type
_entity_poly.pdbx_seq_one_letter_code
_entity_poly.pdbx_strand_id
1 'polypeptide(L)'
;TNLMTREEVETAYAVAIEEGSGVIVERFVPGNEHRLLVVGGRVVAVAMGETASVVGDGKSTIDELIELQINSDPRRGSTEDHPLNRVRLDSAARLELKRQGYADGSAVPPEGRTVLIQRNGNVAFDVTDRVHPSVAAHASLAARVVGLDIAGVDLVAQDISRPLAEQRGAIVEVNAGPGLLMHIKPAEGEPRPVGRAIVDHLFPSRNGVEDDGRIPVVGITGTNGKTVVAKLVARLLQLSGKHTGLACSDGLFLDRRQVEKGGRGDRASWDAGHRILMNRAVEAAVFESDSGVILSQGLPYDRCQVGVVTNFGKPDHIGDFYVEDEDRMYNVLRTQVDVVLKTGVAVLNAADARLVEMAELCDGDVIFFGLSADLPAIATHRAAGKRAVFVRDGKVVLATGNSETALTDVSAIPLTYAGRVA
;
A
#
# COMPACT_ATOMS: atom_id res chain seq x y z
N THR A 1 -32.55 18.86 7.70
CA THR A 1 -33.76 19.21 8.48
C THR A 1 -35.01 18.73 7.77
N ASN A 2 -35.98 18.13 8.47
CA ASN A 2 -37.26 17.74 7.85
C ASN A 2 -38.16 18.98 7.68
N LEU A 3 -38.51 19.35 6.46
CA LEU A 3 -39.31 20.54 6.13
C LEU A 3 -40.66 20.10 5.59
N MET A 4 -41.74 20.49 6.26
CA MET A 4 -43.11 20.00 5.99
C MET A 4 -44.05 21.09 5.46
N THR A 5 -43.70 22.36 5.65
CA THR A 5 -44.51 23.52 5.22
C THR A 5 -43.73 24.44 4.31
N ARG A 6 -44.45 25.29 3.57
CA ARG A 6 -43.84 26.30 2.69
C ARG A 6 -43.01 27.30 3.51
N GLU A 7 -43.56 27.75 4.63
CA GLU A 7 -42.93 28.72 5.52
C GLU A 7 -41.62 28.19 6.11
N GLU A 8 -41.57 26.88 6.44
CA GLU A 8 -40.35 26.21 6.88
C GLU A 8 -39.28 26.19 5.79
N VAL A 9 -39.68 25.93 4.54
CA VAL A 9 -38.76 25.93 3.39
C VAL A 9 -38.20 27.32 3.12
N GLU A 10 -39.04 28.36 3.08
CA GLU A 10 -38.63 29.74 2.85
C GLU A 10 -37.65 30.23 3.94
N THR A 11 -37.92 29.88 5.20
CA THR A 11 -37.05 30.20 6.34
C THR A 11 -35.70 29.47 6.24
N ALA A 12 -35.71 28.17 5.94
CA ALA A 12 -34.48 27.39 5.84
C ALA A 12 -33.61 27.80 4.65
N TYR A 13 -34.24 28.15 3.52
CA TYR A 13 -33.53 28.62 2.33
C TYR A 13 -32.80 29.95 2.56
N ALA A 14 -33.44 30.89 3.27
CA ALA A 14 -32.83 32.17 3.62
C ALA A 14 -31.58 32.02 4.50
N VAL A 15 -31.55 31.02 5.39
CA VAL A 15 -30.35 30.70 6.18
C VAL A 15 -29.29 30.01 5.30
N ALA A 16 -29.69 29.04 4.47
CA ALA A 16 -28.76 28.25 3.67
C ALA A 16 -28.00 29.07 2.63
N ILE A 17 -28.61 30.12 2.06
CA ILE A 17 -27.95 30.97 1.05
C ILE A 17 -26.85 31.86 1.64
N GLU A 18 -26.88 32.13 2.94
CA GLU A 18 -25.85 32.93 3.62
C GLU A 18 -24.58 32.12 3.92
N GLU A 19 -24.68 30.78 3.96
CA GLU A 19 -23.59 29.86 4.33
C GLU A 19 -22.64 29.52 3.17
N GLY A 20 -23.00 29.82 1.91
CA GLY A 20 -22.18 29.39 0.78
C GLY A 20 -22.61 29.80 -0.62
N SER A 21 -22.08 29.10 -1.62
CA SER A 21 -22.23 29.42 -3.04
C SER A 21 -23.43 28.76 -3.73
N GLY A 22 -24.18 27.92 -3.01
CA GLY A 22 -25.33 27.21 -3.54
C GLY A 22 -26.11 26.48 -2.46
N VAL A 23 -27.37 26.16 -2.78
CA VAL A 23 -28.28 25.44 -1.88
C VAL A 23 -28.67 24.11 -2.52
N ILE A 24 -28.44 23.02 -1.80
CA ILE A 24 -28.84 21.67 -2.21
C ILE A 24 -30.11 21.30 -1.44
N VAL A 25 -31.11 20.79 -2.15
CA VAL A 25 -32.36 20.28 -1.56
C VAL A 25 -32.40 18.78 -1.76
N GLU A 26 -32.47 18.05 -0.65
CA GLU A 26 -32.48 16.60 -0.65
C GLU A 26 -33.70 16.04 0.08
N ARG A 27 -34.03 14.78 -0.23
CA ARG A 27 -35.08 14.06 0.49
C ARG A 27 -34.63 13.81 1.92
N PHE A 28 -35.48 14.17 2.89
CA PHE A 28 -35.22 13.86 4.30
C PHE A 28 -35.28 12.34 4.57
N VAL A 29 -34.22 11.81 5.18
CA VAL A 29 -34.12 10.41 5.60
C VAL A 29 -34.20 10.37 7.13
N PRO A 30 -35.18 9.66 7.72
CA PRO A 30 -35.29 9.56 9.17
C PRO A 30 -34.27 8.58 9.74
N GLY A 31 -33.67 8.91 10.86
CA GLY A 31 -32.75 8.04 11.59
C GLY A 31 -31.50 8.76 12.08
N ASN A 32 -30.54 7.98 12.55
CA ASN A 32 -29.22 8.46 12.95
C ASN A 32 -28.24 8.30 11.79
N GLU A 33 -27.27 9.21 11.73
CA GLU A 33 -26.13 9.07 10.84
C GLU A 33 -25.20 7.96 11.32
N HIS A 34 -24.67 7.21 10.37
CA HIS A 34 -23.66 6.18 10.60
C HIS A 34 -22.57 6.35 9.54
N ARG A 35 -21.33 6.20 9.96
CA ARG A 35 -20.15 6.18 9.09
C ARG A 35 -19.57 4.78 9.08
N LEU A 36 -19.58 4.16 7.90
CA LEU A 36 -19.09 2.80 7.70
C LEU A 36 -17.76 2.89 6.96
N LEU A 37 -16.72 2.26 7.49
CA LEU A 37 -15.46 2.13 6.81
C LEU A 37 -15.43 0.84 6.00
N VAL A 38 -15.30 0.96 4.68
CA VAL A 38 -15.09 -0.14 3.76
C VAL A 38 -13.60 -0.22 3.41
N VAL A 39 -13.01 -1.40 3.52
CA VAL A 39 -11.63 -1.70 3.12
C VAL A 39 -11.61 -3.02 2.35
N GLY A 40 -11.06 -3.01 1.13
CA GLY A 40 -10.98 -4.21 0.29
C GLY A 40 -12.34 -4.86 0.05
N GLY A 41 -13.38 -4.03 -0.13
CA GLY A 41 -14.76 -4.48 -0.36
C GLY A 41 -15.50 -5.00 0.88
N ARG A 42 -14.94 -4.93 2.09
CA ARG A 42 -15.59 -5.35 3.35
C ARG A 42 -15.79 -4.16 4.27
N VAL A 43 -16.93 -4.11 4.96
CA VAL A 43 -17.12 -3.18 6.08
C VAL A 43 -16.28 -3.67 7.27
N VAL A 44 -15.34 -2.86 7.72
CA VAL A 44 -14.40 -3.20 8.80
C VAL A 44 -14.69 -2.46 10.10
N ALA A 45 -15.44 -1.35 10.03
CA ALA A 45 -15.88 -0.60 11.19
C ALA A 45 -17.15 0.20 10.87
N VAL A 46 -17.98 0.43 11.88
CA VAL A 46 -19.19 1.25 11.81
C VAL A 46 -19.27 2.12 13.05
N ALA A 47 -19.38 3.42 12.87
CA ALA A 47 -19.60 4.38 13.94
C ALA A 47 -20.95 5.08 13.76
N MET A 48 -21.70 5.25 14.84
CA MET A 48 -22.98 5.95 14.87
C MET A 48 -22.80 7.38 15.41
N GLY A 49 -23.58 8.31 14.87
CA GLY A 49 -23.70 9.70 15.30
C GLY A 49 -24.32 9.85 16.68
N GLU A 50 -23.87 10.87 17.40
CA GLU A 50 -24.47 11.30 18.66
C GLU A 50 -25.82 11.99 18.43
N THR A 51 -26.84 11.61 19.21
CA THR A 51 -28.01 12.45 19.43
C THR A 51 -27.90 13.08 20.81
N ALA A 52 -27.87 14.41 20.88
CA ALA A 52 -27.71 15.15 22.11
C ALA A 52 -29.05 15.71 22.60
N SER A 53 -29.43 15.40 23.83
CA SER A 53 -30.65 15.91 24.47
C SER A 53 -30.40 16.22 25.94
N VAL A 54 -31.16 17.18 26.48
CA VAL A 54 -31.18 17.50 27.91
C VAL A 54 -32.53 17.14 28.51
N VAL A 55 -32.57 16.86 29.81
CA VAL A 55 -33.80 16.64 30.58
C VAL A 55 -34.03 17.83 31.49
N GLY A 56 -35.19 18.48 31.36
CA GLY A 56 -35.57 19.61 32.21
C GLY A 56 -35.69 19.22 33.68
N ASP A 57 -35.22 20.10 34.55
CA ASP A 57 -35.36 20.03 36.00
C ASP A 57 -36.39 21.05 36.55
N GLY A 58 -37.06 21.78 35.64
CA GLY A 58 -38.02 22.83 35.96
C GLY A 58 -37.39 24.12 36.50
N LYS A 59 -36.06 24.24 36.55
CA LYS A 59 -35.34 25.35 37.18
C LYS A 59 -34.25 25.95 36.30
N SER A 60 -33.45 25.11 35.68
CA SER A 60 -32.30 25.49 34.86
C SER A 60 -32.73 25.77 33.41
N THR A 61 -32.07 26.73 32.78
CA THR A 61 -32.24 27.04 31.35
C THR A 61 -31.66 25.93 30.48
N ILE A 62 -32.08 25.85 29.20
CA ILE A 62 -31.51 24.89 28.25
C ILE A 62 -29.99 25.07 28.11
N ASP A 63 -29.49 26.30 28.07
CA ASP A 63 -28.04 26.57 28.03
C ASP A 63 -27.30 25.99 29.26
N GLU A 64 -27.85 26.20 30.46
CA GLU A 64 -27.29 25.63 31.70
C GLU A 64 -27.37 24.10 31.70
N LEU A 65 -28.47 23.52 31.22
CA LEU A 65 -28.65 22.07 31.14
C LEU A 65 -27.68 21.44 30.14
N ILE A 66 -27.34 22.12 29.03
CA ILE A 66 -26.31 21.67 28.09
C ILE A 66 -24.96 21.60 28.80
N GLU A 67 -24.58 22.65 29.54
CA GLU A 67 -23.31 22.63 30.26
C GLU A 67 -23.27 21.57 31.38
N LEU A 68 -24.36 21.41 32.11
CA LEU A 68 -24.44 20.49 33.26
C LEU A 68 -24.56 19.02 32.86
N GLN A 69 -25.37 18.70 31.84
CA GLN A 69 -25.70 17.31 31.48
C GLN A 69 -24.89 16.78 30.30
N ILE A 70 -24.40 17.64 29.42
CA ILE A 70 -23.72 17.23 28.18
C ILE A 70 -22.25 17.62 28.19
N ASN A 71 -21.93 18.91 28.38
CA ASN A 71 -20.55 19.42 28.30
C ASN A 71 -19.72 19.18 29.56
N SER A 72 -20.32 18.62 30.61
CA SER A 72 -19.62 18.14 31.80
C SER A 72 -18.88 16.81 31.58
N ASP A 73 -19.13 16.11 30.46
CA ASP A 73 -18.41 14.89 30.09
C ASP A 73 -16.93 15.20 29.82
N PRO A 74 -15.98 14.58 30.55
CA PRO A 74 -14.54 14.84 30.36
C PRO A 74 -14.02 14.39 28.99
N ARG A 75 -14.77 13.53 28.27
CA ARG A 75 -14.47 13.16 26.89
C ARG A 75 -14.74 14.29 25.90
N ARG A 76 -15.40 15.38 26.32
CA ARG A 76 -15.66 16.55 25.46
C ARG A 76 -14.58 17.61 25.57
N GLY A 77 -14.13 18.10 24.42
CA GLY A 77 -13.18 19.20 24.37
C GLY A 77 -13.07 19.83 22.99
N SER A 78 -11.99 20.57 22.77
CA SER A 78 -11.71 21.30 21.53
C SER A 78 -10.46 20.82 20.80
N THR A 79 -9.78 19.80 21.33
CA THR A 79 -8.58 19.19 20.73
C THR A 79 -8.91 17.79 20.23
N GLU A 80 -8.05 17.24 19.37
CA GLU A 80 -8.19 15.89 18.80
C GLU A 80 -8.08 14.76 19.85
N ASP A 81 -7.61 15.08 21.06
CA ASP A 81 -7.56 14.13 22.18
C ASP A 81 -8.94 13.80 22.74
N HIS A 82 -9.93 14.67 22.48
CA HIS A 82 -11.30 14.50 22.91
C HIS A 82 -12.14 13.87 21.79
N PRO A 83 -12.69 12.65 21.98
CA PRO A 83 -13.49 11.99 20.95
C PRO A 83 -14.84 12.69 20.70
N LEU A 84 -15.25 13.60 21.60
CA LEU A 84 -16.47 14.37 21.49
C LEU A 84 -16.17 15.88 21.47
N ASN A 85 -16.85 16.60 20.59
CA ASN A 85 -16.92 18.06 20.65
C ASN A 85 -17.93 18.52 21.71
N ARG A 86 -17.73 19.72 22.25
CA ARG A 86 -18.74 20.41 23.06
C ARG A 86 -19.97 20.75 22.22
N VAL A 87 -21.15 20.55 22.79
CA VAL A 87 -22.44 20.91 22.19
C VAL A 87 -22.72 22.39 22.43
N ARG A 88 -23.15 23.11 21.40
CA ARG A 88 -23.49 24.54 21.47
C ARG A 88 -24.76 24.81 20.66
N LEU A 89 -25.49 25.87 21.01
CA LEU A 89 -26.67 26.31 20.27
C LEU A 89 -26.29 27.12 19.02
N ASP A 90 -25.89 26.40 17.97
CA ASP A 90 -25.71 26.94 16.62
C ASP A 90 -27.06 27.21 15.91
N SER A 91 -27.01 27.64 14.65
CA SER A 91 -28.21 27.95 13.85
C SER A 91 -29.15 26.76 13.70
N ALA A 92 -28.61 25.54 13.54
CA ALA A 92 -29.38 24.31 13.41
C ALA A 92 -30.03 23.88 14.72
N ALA A 93 -29.29 23.90 15.83
CA ALA A 93 -29.81 23.58 17.16
C ALA A 93 -30.89 24.58 17.60
N ARG A 94 -30.72 25.88 17.32
CA ARG A 94 -31.74 26.91 17.58
C ARG A 94 -33.02 26.66 16.78
N LEU A 95 -32.90 26.21 15.53
CA LEU A 95 -34.07 25.84 14.72
C LEU A 95 -34.79 24.62 15.30
N GLU A 96 -34.06 23.63 15.80
CA GLU A 96 -34.63 22.45 16.47
C GLU A 96 -35.33 22.81 17.79
N LEU A 97 -34.80 23.76 18.56
CA LEU A 97 -35.47 24.28 19.77
C LEU A 97 -36.80 24.96 19.44
N LYS A 98 -36.81 25.84 18.43
CA LYS A 98 -38.02 26.54 17.97
C LYS A 98 -39.12 25.57 17.56
N ARG A 99 -38.75 24.48 16.87
CA ARG A 99 -39.68 23.42 16.48
C ARG A 99 -40.32 22.69 17.66
N GLN A 100 -39.60 22.60 18.78
CA GLN A 100 -40.10 22.02 20.02
C GLN A 100 -40.88 23.03 20.89
N GLY A 101 -41.05 24.27 20.41
CA GLY A 101 -41.81 25.32 21.10
C GLY A 101 -40.97 26.22 22.01
N TYR A 102 -39.64 26.14 21.96
CA TYR A 102 -38.75 26.98 22.76
C TYR A 102 -38.22 28.16 21.94
N ALA A 103 -38.30 29.38 22.49
CA ALA A 103 -37.86 30.58 21.78
C ALA A 103 -36.34 30.59 21.53
N ASP A 104 -35.56 30.22 22.55
CA ASP A 104 -34.10 30.11 22.53
C ASP A 104 -33.59 29.29 23.74
N GLY A 105 -32.27 29.28 23.95
CA GLY A 105 -31.58 28.56 25.03
C GLY A 105 -31.86 29.06 26.45
N SER A 106 -32.46 30.25 26.61
CA SER A 106 -32.81 30.80 27.92
C SER A 106 -34.11 30.22 28.49
N ALA A 107 -34.85 29.43 27.71
CA ALA A 107 -36.08 28.80 28.17
C ALA A 107 -35.78 27.74 29.25
N VAL A 108 -36.66 27.65 30.26
CA VAL A 108 -36.61 26.63 31.32
C VAL A 108 -37.59 25.51 30.97
N PRO A 109 -37.12 24.32 30.57
CA PRO A 109 -38.01 23.21 30.25
C PRO A 109 -38.62 22.61 31.53
N PRO A 110 -39.90 22.17 31.47
CA PRO A 110 -40.55 21.52 32.62
C PRO A 110 -39.78 20.31 33.13
N GLU A 111 -39.95 19.99 34.41
CA GLU A 111 -39.31 18.81 35.03
C GLU A 111 -39.67 17.52 34.28
N GLY A 112 -38.65 16.71 33.97
CA GLY A 112 -38.77 15.46 33.23
C GLY A 112 -38.96 15.62 31.73
N ARG A 113 -39.04 16.84 31.19
CA ARG A 113 -39.18 17.07 29.74
C ARG A 113 -37.83 16.90 29.04
N THR A 114 -37.71 15.90 28.18
CA THR A 114 -36.57 15.80 27.27
C THR A 114 -36.67 16.84 26.16
N VAL A 115 -35.61 17.61 25.98
CA VAL A 115 -35.45 18.58 24.89
C VAL A 115 -34.30 18.11 24.01
N LEU A 116 -34.59 17.88 22.74
CA LEU A 116 -33.59 17.51 21.75
C LEU A 116 -32.77 18.75 21.38
N ILE A 117 -31.46 18.68 21.49
CA ILE A 117 -30.55 19.80 21.15
C ILE A 117 -29.99 19.60 19.74
N GLN A 118 -29.47 18.40 19.47
CA GLN A 118 -28.80 18.09 18.22
C GLN A 118 -29.12 16.66 17.80
N ARG A 119 -29.59 16.48 16.56
CA ARG A 119 -29.88 15.14 16.00
C ARG A 119 -28.61 14.43 15.53
N ASN A 120 -27.71 15.19 14.91
CA ASN A 120 -26.51 14.70 14.25
C ASN A 120 -25.30 15.40 14.88
N GLY A 121 -24.69 14.76 15.87
CA GLY A 121 -23.48 15.22 16.55
C GLY A 121 -22.24 14.44 16.11
N ASN A 122 -21.30 14.25 17.03
CA ASN A 122 -20.07 13.52 16.73
C ASN A 122 -20.39 12.06 16.35
N VAL A 123 -19.81 11.58 15.26
CA VAL A 123 -19.85 10.16 14.91
C VAL A 123 -18.76 9.46 15.73
N ALA A 124 -19.13 8.88 16.86
CA ALA A 124 -18.17 8.43 17.87
C ALA A 124 -18.57 7.15 18.62
N PHE A 125 -19.73 6.55 18.33
CA PHE A 125 -20.21 5.34 19.00
C PHE A 125 -19.95 4.12 18.11
N ASP A 126 -19.05 3.22 18.51
CA ASP A 126 -18.81 1.99 17.75
C ASP A 126 -20.04 1.07 17.82
N VAL A 127 -20.55 0.72 16.64
CA VAL A 127 -21.69 -0.19 16.47
C VAL A 127 -21.39 -1.25 15.42
N THR A 128 -20.11 -1.53 15.17
CA THR A 128 -19.65 -2.43 14.10
C THR A 128 -20.32 -3.79 14.17
N ASP A 129 -20.40 -4.41 15.35
CA ASP A 129 -20.98 -5.76 15.49
C ASP A 129 -22.52 -5.78 15.43
N ARG A 130 -23.16 -4.60 15.39
CA ARG A 130 -24.62 -4.44 15.30
C ARG A 130 -25.11 -4.25 13.87
N VAL A 131 -24.23 -4.01 12.90
CA VAL A 131 -24.64 -3.72 11.53
C VAL A 131 -25.30 -4.95 10.89
N HIS A 132 -26.45 -4.74 10.28
CA HIS A 132 -27.11 -5.80 9.54
C HIS A 132 -26.25 -6.22 8.33
N PRO A 133 -26.10 -7.53 8.04
CA PRO A 133 -25.28 -7.99 6.92
C PRO A 133 -25.70 -7.40 5.56
N SER A 134 -26.99 -7.18 5.35
CA SER A 134 -27.44 -6.53 4.11
C SER A 134 -27.04 -5.06 4.03
N VAL A 135 -26.99 -4.33 5.16
CA VAL A 135 -26.52 -2.93 5.18
C VAL A 135 -25.04 -2.90 4.82
N ALA A 136 -24.24 -3.78 5.44
CA ALA A 136 -22.82 -3.91 5.13
C ALA A 136 -22.59 -4.23 3.65
N ALA A 137 -23.38 -5.14 3.07
CA ALA A 137 -23.30 -5.48 1.65
C ALA A 137 -23.60 -4.28 0.73
N HIS A 138 -24.59 -3.43 1.08
CA HIS A 138 -24.90 -2.22 0.31
C HIS A 138 -23.77 -1.20 0.40
N ALA A 139 -23.17 -0.99 1.58
CA ALA A 139 -22.03 -0.07 1.73
C ALA A 139 -20.82 -0.55 0.91
N SER A 140 -20.50 -1.85 0.99
CA SER A 140 -19.45 -2.46 0.18
C SER A 140 -19.73 -2.34 -1.33
N LEU A 141 -20.99 -2.50 -1.76
CA LEU A 141 -21.37 -2.31 -3.15
C LEU A 141 -21.21 -0.85 -3.59
N ALA A 142 -21.62 0.11 -2.76
CA ALA A 142 -21.49 1.54 -3.06
C ALA A 142 -20.02 1.93 -3.28
N ALA A 143 -19.11 1.50 -2.39
CA ALA A 143 -17.67 1.73 -2.56
C ALA A 143 -17.14 1.15 -3.89
N ARG A 144 -17.54 -0.08 -4.25
CA ARG A 144 -17.17 -0.71 -5.52
C ARG A 144 -17.72 0.02 -6.74
N VAL A 145 -18.95 0.52 -6.69
CA VAL A 145 -19.58 1.26 -7.80
C VAL A 145 -18.82 2.57 -8.07
N VAL A 146 -18.34 3.24 -7.03
CA VAL A 146 -17.50 4.44 -7.16
C VAL A 146 -16.07 4.09 -7.59
N GLY A 147 -15.62 2.85 -7.34
CA GLY A 147 -14.26 2.39 -7.68
C GLY A 147 -13.25 2.69 -6.58
N LEU A 148 -13.66 2.66 -5.31
CA LEU A 148 -12.82 2.92 -4.16
C LEU A 148 -12.53 1.63 -3.37
N ASP A 149 -11.25 1.36 -3.14
CA ASP A 149 -10.79 0.23 -2.32
C ASP A 149 -10.91 0.51 -0.81
N ILE A 150 -10.76 1.79 -0.44
CA ILE A 150 -10.93 2.31 0.92
C ILE A 150 -11.93 3.46 0.83
N ALA A 151 -13.05 3.35 1.54
CA ALA A 151 -14.11 4.35 1.48
C ALA A 151 -14.82 4.52 2.82
N GLY A 152 -15.18 5.76 3.14
CA GLY A 152 -16.17 6.07 4.18
C GLY A 152 -17.54 6.15 3.54
N VAL A 153 -18.48 5.34 3.99
CA VAL A 153 -19.87 5.36 3.52
C VAL A 153 -20.72 5.95 4.62
N ASP A 154 -21.28 7.13 4.36
CA ASP A 154 -22.20 7.79 5.27
C ASP A 154 -23.61 7.37 4.93
N LEU A 155 -24.33 6.85 5.92
CA LEU A 155 -25.69 6.38 5.76
C LEU A 155 -26.57 6.86 6.92
N VAL A 156 -27.84 7.01 6.64
CA VAL A 156 -28.85 7.31 7.65
C VAL A 156 -29.79 6.12 7.78
N ALA A 157 -29.97 5.65 9.02
CA ALA A 157 -30.84 4.53 9.38
C ALA A 157 -31.42 4.75 10.77
N GLN A 158 -32.68 4.34 10.99
CA GLN A 158 -33.30 4.34 12.32
C GLN A 158 -32.72 3.24 13.21
N ASP A 159 -32.41 2.09 12.63
CA ASP A 159 -31.81 0.94 13.29
C ASP A 159 -30.84 0.24 12.32
N ILE A 160 -29.55 0.36 12.60
CA ILE A 160 -28.48 -0.22 11.78
C ILE A 160 -28.52 -1.76 11.73
N SER A 161 -29.20 -2.39 12.69
CA SER A 161 -29.36 -3.84 12.77
C SER A 161 -30.48 -4.40 11.89
N ARG A 162 -31.18 -3.53 11.15
CA ARG A 162 -32.24 -3.91 10.21
C ARG A 162 -31.90 -3.51 8.76
N PRO A 163 -32.48 -4.17 7.74
CA PRO A 163 -32.31 -3.77 6.35
C PRO A 163 -32.72 -2.31 6.08
N LEU A 164 -31.99 -1.59 5.21
CA LEU A 164 -32.28 -0.18 4.90
C LEU A 164 -33.67 0.01 4.27
N ALA A 165 -34.07 -0.91 3.38
CA ALA A 165 -35.33 -0.83 2.64
C ALA A 165 -36.58 -0.83 3.54
N GLU A 166 -36.52 -1.48 4.70
CA GLU A 166 -37.64 -1.57 5.65
C GLU A 166 -37.86 -0.28 6.46
N GLN A 167 -36.83 0.56 6.53
CA GLN A 167 -36.79 1.75 7.40
C GLN A 167 -36.57 3.05 6.63
N ARG A 168 -36.67 3.00 5.29
CA ARG A 168 -36.36 4.11 4.38
C ARG A 168 -34.95 4.67 4.58
N GLY A 169 -34.01 3.85 5.06
CA GLY A 169 -32.62 4.24 5.21
C GLY A 169 -31.94 4.46 3.87
N ALA A 170 -30.90 5.29 3.85
CA ALA A 170 -30.21 5.65 2.62
C ALA A 170 -28.71 5.87 2.85
N ILE A 171 -27.92 5.58 1.82
CA ILE A 171 -26.54 6.06 1.72
C ILE A 171 -26.63 7.52 1.26
N VAL A 172 -26.01 8.41 2.01
CA VAL A 172 -25.99 9.87 1.78
C VAL A 172 -24.75 10.25 0.98
N GLU A 173 -23.59 9.72 1.37
CA GLU A 173 -22.30 10.09 0.78
C GLU A 173 -21.34 8.89 0.75
N VAL A 174 -20.42 8.90 -0.23
CA VAL A 174 -19.28 7.99 -0.30
C VAL A 174 -18.00 8.80 -0.43
N ASN A 175 -17.13 8.68 0.57
CA ASN A 175 -15.93 9.48 0.77
C ASN A 175 -14.65 8.70 0.47
N ALA A 176 -13.77 9.27 -0.36
CA ALA A 176 -12.48 8.65 -0.72
C ALA A 176 -11.38 8.85 0.35
N GLY A 177 -11.51 9.86 1.22
CA GLY A 177 -10.60 10.13 2.33
C GLY A 177 -11.31 10.02 3.68
N PRO A 178 -11.72 8.83 4.12
CA PRO A 178 -12.45 8.69 5.38
C PRO A 178 -11.60 9.08 6.58
N GLY A 179 -12.20 9.81 7.51
CA GLY A 179 -11.64 9.94 8.85
C GLY A 179 -11.58 8.58 9.54
N LEU A 180 -10.47 8.27 10.21
CA LEU A 180 -10.27 7.00 10.94
C LEU A 180 -10.43 7.15 12.44
N LEU A 181 -10.35 8.38 12.96
CA LEU A 181 -10.26 8.65 14.39
C LEU A 181 -11.45 8.08 15.17
N MET A 182 -12.67 8.19 14.63
CA MET A 182 -13.87 7.64 15.29
C MET A 182 -13.85 6.12 15.43
N HIS A 183 -13.14 5.42 14.55
CA HIS A 183 -13.02 3.96 14.60
C HIS A 183 -11.87 3.52 15.50
N ILE A 184 -10.81 4.33 15.62
CA ILE A 184 -9.64 4.04 16.44
C ILE A 184 -9.87 4.44 17.91
N LYS A 185 -10.59 5.54 18.14
CA LYS A 185 -10.88 6.12 19.46
C LYS A 185 -12.36 6.50 19.56
N PRO A 186 -13.28 5.52 19.56
CA PRO A 186 -14.68 5.82 19.78
C PRO A 186 -14.88 6.39 21.19
N ALA A 187 -15.88 7.26 21.36
CA ALA A 187 -16.30 7.72 22.68
C ALA A 187 -16.91 6.56 23.50
N GLU A 188 -17.56 5.61 22.83
CA GLU A 188 -18.17 4.42 23.42
C GLU A 188 -18.10 3.24 22.44
N GLY A 189 -17.94 2.02 22.96
CA GLY A 189 -17.76 0.80 22.18
C GLY A 189 -16.29 0.44 21.97
N GLU A 190 -16.01 -0.51 21.06
CA GLU A 190 -14.67 -1.06 20.91
C GLU A 190 -13.85 -0.35 19.84
N PRO A 191 -12.59 0.05 20.13
CA PRO A 191 -11.62 0.45 19.11
C PRO A 191 -11.46 -0.63 18.03
N ARG A 192 -11.57 -0.24 16.76
CA ARG A 192 -11.40 -1.13 15.62
C ARG A 192 -10.00 -0.98 15.03
N PRO A 193 -9.29 -2.08 14.71
CA PRO A 193 -7.93 -2.06 14.17
C PRO A 193 -7.93 -1.70 12.67
N VAL A 194 -8.57 -0.59 12.30
CA VAL A 194 -8.80 -0.19 10.92
C VAL A 194 -7.50 0.10 10.16
N GLY A 195 -6.47 0.59 10.85
CA GLY A 195 -5.14 0.77 10.26
C GLY A 195 -4.53 -0.55 9.81
N ARG A 196 -4.65 -1.61 10.63
CA ARG A 196 -4.23 -2.96 10.27
C ARG A 196 -5.02 -3.49 9.07
N ALA A 197 -6.34 -3.31 9.08
CA ALA A 197 -7.17 -3.74 7.95
C ALA A 197 -6.77 -3.07 6.62
N ILE A 198 -6.39 -1.78 6.66
CA ILE A 198 -5.89 -1.05 5.50
C ILE A 198 -4.53 -1.61 5.06
N VAL A 199 -3.58 -1.78 5.98
CA VAL A 199 -2.23 -2.31 5.67
C VAL A 199 -2.32 -3.73 5.10
N ASP A 200 -3.09 -4.62 5.73
CA ASP A 200 -3.30 -6.00 5.27
C ASP A 200 -3.94 -6.05 3.86
N HIS A 201 -4.73 -5.03 3.50
CA HIS A 201 -5.30 -4.92 2.16
C HIS A 201 -4.29 -4.41 1.12
N LEU A 202 -3.44 -3.44 1.49
CA LEU A 202 -2.39 -2.91 0.62
C LEU A 202 -1.28 -3.93 0.37
N PHE A 203 -0.95 -4.74 1.37
CA PHE A 203 0.14 -5.72 1.32
C PHE A 203 -0.37 -7.12 1.70
N PRO A 204 -1.19 -7.76 0.83
CA PRO A 204 -1.80 -9.04 1.16
C PRO A 204 -0.78 -10.17 1.12
N SER A 205 -0.80 -11.06 2.11
CA SER A 205 0.00 -12.29 2.05
C SER A 205 -0.46 -13.16 0.87
N ARG A 206 0.46 -13.54 -0.02
CA ARG A 206 0.18 -14.38 -1.20
C ARG A 206 0.95 -15.70 -1.08
N ASN A 207 0.23 -16.82 -1.17
CA ASN A 207 0.83 -18.17 -1.10
C ASN A 207 1.69 -18.41 0.16
N GLY A 208 1.30 -17.83 1.30
CA GLY A 208 2.06 -17.94 2.56
C GLY A 208 3.31 -17.06 2.64
N VAL A 209 3.54 -16.20 1.64
CA VAL A 209 4.59 -15.18 1.65
C VAL A 209 3.93 -13.84 1.95
N GLU A 210 4.35 -13.17 3.03
CA GLU A 210 3.94 -11.80 3.32
C GLU A 210 4.49 -10.86 2.25
N ASP A 211 3.63 -9.99 1.73
CA ASP A 211 4.04 -8.91 0.83
C ASP A 211 4.68 -7.81 1.70
N ASP A 212 5.94 -7.48 1.44
CA ASP A 212 6.67 -6.44 2.16
C ASP A 212 6.54 -5.07 1.47
N GLY A 213 5.72 -4.99 0.41
CA GLY A 213 5.50 -3.79 -0.38
C GLY A 213 6.66 -3.43 -1.30
N ARG A 214 7.70 -4.25 -1.39
CA ARG A 214 8.87 -3.99 -2.22
C ARG A 214 8.67 -4.60 -3.61
N ILE A 215 9.03 -3.83 -4.63
CA ILE A 215 9.13 -4.41 -5.97
C ILE A 215 10.32 -5.39 -6.02
N PRO A 216 10.21 -6.50 -6.76
CA PRO A 216 11.34 -7.41 -6.97
C PRO A 216 12.49 -6.74 -7.71
N VAL A 217 13.70 -6.91 -7.20
CA VAL A 217 14.95 -6.37 -7.73
C VAL A 217 15.88 -7.50 -8.17
N VAL A 218 16.44 -7.34 -9.38
CA VAL A 218 17.56 -8.15 -9.87
C VAL A 218 18.78 -7.27 -10.04
N GLY A 219 19.83 -7.56 -9.28
CA GLY A 219 21.13 -6.90 -9.37
C GLY A 219 22.13 -7.72 -10.17
N ILE A 220 22.90 -7.08 -11.05
CA ILE A 220 23.82 -7.77 -11.96
C ILE A 220 25.16 -7.04 -11.97
N THR A 221 26.22 -7.76 -11.60
CA THR A 221 27.59 -7.26 -11.68
C THR A 221 28.53 -8.28 -12.34
N GLY A 222 29.81 -7.94 -12.41
CA GLY A 222 30.90 -8.70 -13.01
C GLY A 222 31.68 -7.88 -14.03
N THR A 223 32.74 -8.45 -14.59
CA THR A 223 33.60 -7.71 -15.52
C THR A 223 32.89 -7.51 -16.86
N ASN A 224 32.42 -8.59 -17.49
CA ASN A 224 31.88 -8.57 -18.85
C ASN A 224 30.46 -9.14 -18.96
N GLY A 225 29.73 -8.78 -20.03
CA GLY A 225 28.43 -9.40 -20.37
C GLY A 225 27.23 -8.95 -19.55
N LYS A 226 27.44 -8.12 -18.52
CA LYS A 226 26.41 -7.54 -17.64
C LYS A 226 25.21 -6.95 -18.40
N THR A 227 25.44 -6.01 -19.31
CA THR A 227 24.36 -5.34 -20.07
C THR A 227 23.46 -6.30 -20.84
N VAL A 228 24.04 -7.35 -21.43
CA VAL A 228 23.28 -8.37 -22.16
C VAL A 228 22.39 -9.15 -21.20
N VAL A 229 22.93 -9.59 -20.06
CA VAL A 229 22.17 -10.30 -19.02
C VAL A 229 21.05 -9.40 -18.47
N ALA A 230 21.34 -8.14 -18.18
CA ALA A 230 20.36 -7.18 -17.65
C ALA A 230 19.18 -6.97 -18.61
N LYS A 231 19.47 -6.80 -19.90
CA LYS A 231 18.44 -6.70 -20.94
C LYS A 231 17.62 -7.98 -21.09
N LEU A 232 18.24 -9.15 -21.02
CA LEU A 232 17.53 -10.43 -21.11
C LEU A 232 16.61 -10.64 -19.90
N VAL A 233 17.10 -10.40 -18.69
CA VAL A 233 16.30 -10.50 -17.46
C VAL A 233 15.12 -9.54 -17.50
N ALA A 234 15.37 -8.27 -17.84
CA ALA A 234 14.30 -7.28 -17.97
C ALA A 234 13.25 -7.71 -19.02
N ARG A 235 13.69 -8.30 -20.13
CA ARG A 235 12.79 -8.79 -21.16
C ARG A 235 11.93 -9.96 -20.69
N LEU A 236 12.49 -10.89 -19.92
CA LEU A 236 11.75 -12.01 -19.35
C LEU A 236 10.71 -11.54 -18.32
N LEU A 237 11.04 -10.54 -17.50
CA LEU A 237 10.09 -9.92 -16.56
C LEU A 237 8.95 -9.21 -17.29
N GLN A 238 9.22 -8.52 -18.40
CA GLN A 238 8.16 -7.93 -19.22
C GLN A 238 7.25 -8.99 -19.86
N LEU A 239 7.81 -10.14 -20.27
CA LEU A 239 7.03 -11.24 -20.85
C LEU A 239 6.15 -11.93 -19.81
N SER A 240 6.48 -11.86 -18.52
CA SER A 240 5.60 -12.33 -17.43
C SER A 240 4.49 -11.34 -17.08
N GLY A 241 4.41 -10.20 -17.78
CA GLY A 241 3.38 -9.19 -17.61
C GLY A 241 3.72 -8.05 -16.66
N LYS A 242 4.95 -7.99 -16.12
CA LYS A 242 5.37 -6.93 -15.19
C LYS A 242 5.89 -5.70 -15.92
N HIS A 243 5.45 -4.53 -15.49
CA HIS A 243 6.07 -3.26 -15.86
C HIS A 243 7.48 -3.19 -15.25
N THR A 244 8.51 -3.19 -16.10
CA THR A 244 9.89 -3.40 -15.67
C THR A 244 10.74 -2.17 -15.90
N GLY A 245 11.41 -1.70 -14.84
CA GLY A 245 12.48 -0.71 -14.94
C GLY A 245 13.83 -1.38 -15.15
N LEU A 246 14.65 -0.83 -16.04
CA LEU A 246 16.02 -1.31 -16.28
C LEU A 246 16.98 -0.13 -16.33
N ALA A 247 18.02 -0.16 -15.48
CA ALA A 247 19.18 0.71 -15.62
C ALA A 247 20.40 -0.12 -16.02
N CYS A 248 21.03 0.25 -17.13
CA CYS A 248 22.19 -0.43 -17.67
C CYS A 248 23.08 0.54 -18.44
N SER A 249 24.22 0.07 -18.96
CA SER A 249 25.15 0.93 -19.70
C SER A 249 24.54 1.54 -20.98
N ASP A 250 23.55 0.89 -21.57
CA ASP A 250 22.81 1.43 -22.72
C ASP A 250 21.79 2.51 -22.34
N GLY A 251 21.57 2.78 -21.05
CA GLY A 251 20.73 3.85 -20.54
C GLY A 251 19.61 3.35 -19.62
N LEU A 252 18.59 4.21 -19.48
CA LEU A 252 17.45 3.99 -18.61
C LEU A 252 16.22 3.59 -19.43
N PHE A 253 15.58 2.48 -19.04
CA PHE A 253 14.43 1.93 -19.73
C PHE A 253 13.25 1.77 -18.77
N LEU A 254 12.07 2.16 -19.25
CA LEU A 254 10.79 1.78 -18.67
C LEU A 254 10.09 0.91 -19.71
N ASP A 255 9.92 -0.37 -19.39
CA ASP A 255 9.54 -1.41 -20.34
C ASP A 255 10.45 -1.42 -21.57
N ARG A 256 9.89 -1.22 -22.76
CA ARG A 256 10.65 -1.16 -24.02
C ARG A 256 11.10 0.25 -24.36
N ARG A 257 10.64 1.26 -23.63
CA ARG A 257 10.94 2.65 -23.92
C ARG A 257 12.23 3.05 -23.22
N GLN A 258 13.23 3.39 -24.02
CA GLN A 258 14.42 4.09 -23.52
C GLN A 258 14.03 5.54 -23.18
N VAL A 259 14.07 5.89 -21.89
CA VAL A 259 13.72 7.22 -21.39
C VAL A 259 14.94 8.12 -21.27
N GLU A 260 16.11 7.54 -21.04
CA GLU A 260 17.40 8.22 -21.09
C GLU A 260 18.34 7.38 -21.95
N LYS A 261 18.95 7.99 -22.96
CA LYS A 261 19.97 7.31 -23.78
C LYS A 261 21.24 7.12 -22.97
N GLY A 262 21.91 5.99 -23.17
CA GLY A 262 23.28 5.79 -22.72
C GLY A 262 24.25 6.81 -23.34
N GLY A 263 25.36 7.05 -22.65
CA GLY A 263 26.48 7.87 -23.10
C GLY A 263 27.81 7.12 -22.97
N ARG A 264 28.96 7.82 -23.02
CA ARG A 264 30.25 7.22 -22.62
C ARG A 264 30.30 7.16 -21.08
N GLY A 265 30.04 5.99 -20.50
CA GLY A 265 30.07 5.71 -19.05
C GLY A 265 28.80 4.99 -18.57
N ASP A 266 28.93 4.17 -17.51
CA ASP A 266 27.81 3.42 -16.93
C ASP A 266 26.79 4.37 -16.28
N ARG A 267 25.51 4.12 -16.57
CA ARG A 267 24.37 4.96 -16.16
C ARG A 267 23.38 4.21 -15.29
N ALA A 268 23.72 3.03 -14.80
CA ALA A 268 23.09 2.49 -13.60
C ALA A 268 23.55 3.22 -12.32
N SER A 269 23.64 4.55 -12.41
CA SER A 269 24.00 5.43 -11.30
C SER A 269 22.92 5.37 -10.21
N TRP A 270 23.27 5.85 -9.03
CA TRP A 270 22.34 5.97 -7.92
C TRP A 270 21.10 6.78 -8.33
N ASP A 271 21.28 7.91 -9.02
CA ASP A 271 20.18 8.76 -9.50
C ASP A 271 19.22 8.01 -10.44
N ALA A 272 19.76 7.24 -11.38
CA ALA A 272 18.96 6.48 -12.34
C ALA A 272 18.19 5.36 -11.64
N GLY A 273 18.85 4.67 -10.71
CA GLY A 273 18.23 3.64 -9.90
C GLY A 273 17.13 4.20 -8.99
N HIS A 274 17.38 5.31 -8.31
CA HIS A 274 16.41 5.99 -7.47
C HIS A 274 15.17 6.42 -8.26
N ARG A 275 15.34 6.93 -9.49
CA ARG A 275 14.21 7.26 -10.38
C ARG A 275 13.36 6.05 -10.76
N ILE A 276 13.97 4.87 -10.97
CA ILE A 276 13.21 3.63 -11.21
C ILE A 276 12.42 3.25 -9.95
N LEU A 277 13.09 3.20 -8.80
CA LEU A 277 12.49 2.73 -7.55
C LEU A 277 11.36 3.65 -7.07
N MET A 278 11.43 4.96 -7.37
CA MET A 278 10.38 5.93 -7.04
C MET A 278 9.22 5.96 -8.05
N ASN A 279 9.34 5.25 -9.18
CA ASN A 279 8.30 5.23 -10.21
C ASN A 279 7.20 4.23 -9.84
N ARG A 280 6.01 4.75 -9.50
CA ARG A 280 4.83 3.94 -9.13
C ARG A 280 4.33 2.98 -10.21
N ALA A 281 4.72 3.18 -11.48
CA ALA A 281 4.36 2.27 -12.56
C ALA A 281 5.29 1.04 -12.66
N VAL A 282 6.42 1.03 -11.95
CA VAL A 282 7.37 -0.08 -11.99
C VAL A 282 6.96 -1.16 -11.00
N GLU A 283 6.89 -2.40 -11.47
CA GLU A 283 6.52 -3.59 -10.70
C GLU A 283 7.70 -4.56 -10.50
N ALA A 284 8.81 -4.36 -11.22
CA ALA A 284 10.08 -5.05 -11.01
C ALA A 284 11.24 -4.20 -11.57
N ALA A 285 12.42 -4.31 -10.97
CA ALA A 285 13.59 -3.53 -11.38
C ALA A 285 14.81 -4.42 -11.65
N VAL A 286 15.58 -4.05 -12.67
CA VAL A 286 16.86 -4.68 -13.02
C VAL A 286 17.95 -3.61 -13.04
N PHE A 287 19.02 -3.85 -12.30
CA PHE A 287 20.16 -2.95 -12.22
C PHE A 287 21.42 -3.70 -12.61
N GLU A 288 22.05 -3.27 -13.71
CA GLU A 288 23.46 -3.54 -13.94
C GLU A 288 24.29 -2.64 -13.01
N SER A 289 25.42 -3.10 -12.50
CA SER A 289 26.33 -2.24 -11.74
C SER A 289 27.75 -2.68 -12.03
N ASP A 290 28.53 -1.81 -12.66
CA ASP A 290 29.96 -2.01 -12.75
C ASP A 290 30.67 -1.72 -11.41
N SER A 291 31.94 -2.11 -11.32
CA SER A 291 32.74 -1.90 -10.11
C SER A 291 32.95 -0.42 -9.78
N GLY A 292 33.03 0.46 -10.78
CA GLY A 292 33.22 1.90 -10.60
C GLY A 292 31.98 2.57 -9.99
N VAL A 293 30.78 2.17 -10.41
CA VAL A 293 29.50 2.61 -9.84
C VAL A 293 29.39 2.14 -8.39
N ILE A 294 29.67 0.86 -8.12
CA ILE A 294 29.63 0.31 -6.75
C ILE A 294 30.60 1.08 -5.83
N LEU A 295 31.82 1.34 -6.28
CA LEU A 295 32.84 2.06 -5.50
C LEU A 295 32.51 3.54 -5.29
N SER A 296 31.94 4.21 -6.29
CA SER A 296 31.69 5.65 -6.25
C SER A 296 30.37 6.05 -5.61
N GLN A 297 29.34 5.22 -5.77
CA GLN A 297 27.95 5.57 -5.43
C GLN A 297 27.22 4.47 -4.65
N GLY A 298 27.81 3.26 -4.57
CA GLY A 298 27.13 2.09 -4.04
C GLY A 298 26.07 1.54 -4.98
N LEU A 299 25.24 0.63 -4.45
CA LEU A 299 24.08 0.11 -5.15
C LEU A 299 22.87 1.03 -4.94
N PRO A 300 21.98 1.18 -5.94
CA PRO A 300 20.77 1.99 -5.78
C PRO A 300 19.69 1.35 -4.89
N TYR A 301 19.93 0.15 -4.36
CA TYR A 301 19.02 -0.63 -3.54
C TYR A 301 19.77 -1.27 -2.36
N ASP A 302 19.04 -1.55 -1.28
CA ASP A 302 19.54 -2.15 -0.04
C ASP A 302 19.50 -3.68 -0.05
N ARG A 303 18.54 -4.27 -0.76
CA ARG A 303 18.35 -5.72 -0.92
C ARG A 303 17.83 -6.11 -2.30
N CYS A 304 18.15 -7.32 -2.75
CA CYS A 304 17.62 -7.88 -3.99
C CYS A 304 17.16 -9.34 -3.82
N GLN A 305 16.20 -9.75 -4.66
CA GLN A 305 15.73 -11.13 -4.73
C GLN A 305 16.68 -11.99 -5.56
N VAL A 306 17.35 -11.40 -6.56
CA VAL A 306 18.36 -12.10 -7.36
C VAL A 306 19.60 -11.23 -7.50
N GLY A 307 20.76 -11.75 -7.10
CA GLY A 307 22.06 -11.15 -7.34
C GLY A 307 22.85 -11.99 -8.34
N VAL A 308 23.31 -11.41 -9.43
CA VAL A 308 24.06 -12.11 -10.48
C VAL A 308 25.49 -11.60 -10.52
N VAL A 309 26.46 -12.50 -10.45
CA VAL A 309 27.87 -12.19 -10.75
C VAL A 309 28.29 -12.98 -11.97
N THR A 310 28.39 -12.29 -13.10
CA THR A 310 28.55 -12.90 -14.43
C THR A 310 29.91 -13.56 -14.63
N ASN A 311 30.98 -12.86 -14.31
CA ASN A 311 32.36 -13.34 -14.40
C ASN A 311 33.28 -12.42 -13.60
N PHE A 312 34.45 -12.98 -13.30
CA PHE A 312 35.57 -12.27 -12.72
C PHE A 312 36.68 -12.22 -13.78
N GLY A 313 37.25 -11.04 -13.99
CA GLY A 313 38.30 -10.81 -14.98
C GLY A 313 39.17 -9.62 -14.59
N LYS A 314 40.21 -9.34 -15.38
CA LYS A 314 41.06 -8.17 -15.16
C LYS A 314 40.19 -6.90 -15.13
N PRO A 315 40.32 -6.05 -14.09
CA PRO A 315 39.55 -4.81 -14.03
C PRO A 315 39.84 -3.94 -15.25
N ASP A 316 38.80 -3.41 -15.89
CA ASP A 316 38.97 -2.43 -16.98
C ASP A 316 39.53 -1.08 -16.46
N HIS A 317 39.46 -0.86 -15.14
CA HIS A 317 39.80 0.39 -14.44
C HIS A 317 40.73 0.14 -13.25
N ILE A 318 41.90 -0.50 -13.48
CA ILE A 318 42.93 -0.64 -12.44
C ILE A 318 43.47 0.75 -12.06
N GLY A 319 43.36 1.13 -10.79
CA GLY A 319 43.94 2.36 -10.23
C GLY A 319 42.91 3.39 -9.73
N ASP A 320 41.66 3.34 -10.20
CA ASP A 320 40.59 4.17 -9.65
C ASP A 320 40.17 3.66 -8.27
N PHE A 321 39.92 4.57 -7.33
CA PHE A 321 39.53 4.27 -5.94
C PHE A 321 40.50 3.35 -5.17
N TYR A 322 41.78 3.31 -5.56
CA TYR A 322 42.82 2.46 -4.97
C TYR A 322 42.53 0.95 -5.07
N VAL A 323 41.74 0.51 -6.06
CA VAL A 323 41.55 -0.92 -6.35
C VAL A 323 42.65 -1.37 -7.31
N GLU A 324 43.77 -1.78 -6.71
CA GLU A 324 45.03 -2.09 -7.42
C GLU A 324 45.25 -3.58 -7.62
N ASP A 325 44.48 -4.42 -6.92
CA ASP A 325 44.62 -5.88 -6.91
C ASP A 325 43.26 -6.59 -7.10
N GLU A 326 43.35 -7.87 -7.45
CA GLU A 326 42.17 -8.69 -7.71
C GLU A 326 41.38 -9.03 -6.43
N ASP A 327 42.02 -9.04 -5.26
CA ASP A 327 41.36 -9.36 -4.00
C ASP A 327 40.43 -8.21 -3.55
N ARG A 328 40.81 -6.96 -3.82
CA ARG A 328 39.93 -5.80 -3.66
C ARG A 328 38.77 -5.83 -4.64
N MET A 329 39.01 -6.23 -5.89
CA MET A 329 37.93 -6.38 -6.88
C MET A 329 36.92 -7.47 -6.46
N TYR A 330 37.41 -8.56 -5.86
CA TYR A 330 36.55 -9.58 -5.27
C TYR A 330 35.59 -9.00 -4.24
N ASN A 331 36.09 -8.17 -3.31
CA ASN A 331 35.25 -7.51 -2.30
C ASN A 331 34.20 -6.57 -2.92
N VAL A 332 34.53 -5.87 -4.01
CA VAL A 332 33.57 -5.01 -4.71
C VAL A 332 32.44 -5.84 -5.32
N LEU A 333 32.77 -6.88 -6.10
CA LEU A 333 31.75 -7.71 -6.75
C LEU A 333 30.93 -8.52 -5.74
N ARG A 334 31.54 -8.94 -4.63
CA ARG A 334 30.86 -9.59 -3.49
C ARG A 334 29.71 -8.75 -2.93
N THR A 335 29.78 -7.42 -3.01
CA THR A 335 28.70 -6.52 -2.56
C THR A 335 27.35 -6.91 -3.17
N GLN A 336 27.33 -7.42 -4.41
CA GLN A 336 26.10 -7.89 -5.06
C GLN A 336 25.50 -9.13 -4.40
N VAL A 337 26.34 -9.99 -3.80
CA VAL A 337 25.94 -11.21 -3.09
C VAL A 337 25.51 -10.89 -1.66
N ASP A 338 26.19 -9.95 -0.99
CA ASP A 338 25.87 -9.53 0.39
C ASP A 338 24.48 -8.88 0.53
N VAL A 339 23.91 -8.36 -0.56
CA VAL A 339 22.57 -7.75 -0.58
C VAL A 339 21.45 -8.70 -1.01
N VAL A 340 21.76 -9.97 -1.29
CA VAL A 340 20.74 -10.97 -1.61
C VAL A 340 19.93 -11.29 -0.34
N LEU A 341 18.59 -11.28 -0.48
CA LEU A 341 17.70 -11.65 0.62
C LEU A 341 17.89 -13.12 1.04
N LYS A 342 17.54 -13.45 2.29
CA LYS A 342 17.50 -14.85 2.77
C LYS A 342 16.57 -15.75 1.96
N THR A 343 15.53 -15.17 1.37
CA THR A 343 14.59 -15.85 0.45
C THR A 343 14.97 -15.69 -1.02
N GLY A 344 16.05 -14.94 -1.31
CA GLY A 344 16.57 -14.66 -2.63
C GLY A 344 17.59 -15.68 -3.10
N VAL A 345 18.21 -15.38 -4.25
CA VAL A 345 19.16 -16.28 -4.92
C VAL A 345 20.37 -15.52 -5.48
N ALA A 346 21.57 -15.98 -5.17
CA ALA A 346 22.78 -15.59 -5.90
C ALA A 346 23.01 -16.51 -7.11
N VAL A 347 23.29 -15.94 -8.27
CA VAL A 347 23.59 -16.64 -9.53
C VAL A 347 25.06 -16.42 -9.87
N LEU A 348 25.86 -17.48 -9.77
CA LEU A 348 27.32 -17.40 -9.78
C LEU A 348 27.92 -18.32 -10.84
N ASN A 349 28.99 -17.86 -11.49
CA ASN A 349 29.68 -18.63 -12.51
C ASN A 349 30.61 -19.67 -11.86
N ALA A 350 30.31 -20.96 -12.05
CA ALA A 350 31.07 -22.06 -11.46
C ALA A 350 32.40 -22.36 -12.17
N ALA A 351 32.70 -21.70 -13.30
CA ALA A 351 34.01 -21.81 -13.94
C ALA A 351 35.10 -21.02 -13.20
N ASP A 352 34.72 -20.10 -12.30
CA ASP A 352 35.64 -19.26 -11.55
C ASP A 352 35.63 -19.63 -10.06
N ALA A 353 36.78 -20.05 -9.53
CA ALA A 353 36.91 -20.49 -8.15
C ALA A 353 36.58 -19.38 -7.13
N ARG A 354 36.94 -18.12 -7.42
CA ARG A 354 36.61 -17.01 -6.52
C ARG A 354 35.12 -16.76 -6.48
N LEU A 355 34.44 -16.81 -7.63
CA LEU A 355 32.97 -16.67 -7.64
C LEU A 355 32.28 -17.83 -6.91
N VAL A 356 32.88 -19.02 -6.91
CA VAL A 356 32.39 -20.16 -6.11
C VAL A 356 32.53 -19.89 -4.61
N GLU A 357 33.62 -19.27 -4.16
CA GLU A 357 33.82 -18.89 -2.74
C GLU A 357 32.74 -17.92 -2.24
N MET A 358 32.18 -17.06 -3.11
CA MET A 358 31.09 -16.15 -2.73
C MET A 358 29.81 -16.88 -2.29
N ALA A 359 29.63 -18.15 -2.66
CA ALA A 359 28.44 -18.92 -2.31
C ALA A 359 28.26 -19.08 -0.79
N GLU A 360 29.36 -19.15 -0.02
CA GLU A 360 29.31 -19.28 1.44
C GLU A 360 28.92 -17.96 2.13
N LEU A 361 29.00 -16.84 1.41
CA LEU A 361 28.73 -15.49 1.90
C LEU A 361 27.30 -15.04 1.60
N CYS A 362 26.55 -15.82 0.81
CA CYS A 362 25.16 -15.51 0.47
C CYS A 362 24.22 -15.91 1.62
N ASP A 363 23.39 -14.96 2.06
CA ASP A 363 22.32 -15.21 3.03
C ASP A 363 21.20 -16.11 2.49
N GLY A 364 21.05 -16.19 1.16
CA GLY A 364 20.00 -16.91 0.45
C GLY A 364 20.47 -18.18 -0.24
N ASP A 365 19.71 -18.59 -1.26
CA ASP A 365 20.06 -19.73 -2.10
C ASP A 365 21.16 -19.38 -3.11
N VAL A 366 21.86 -20.39 -3.62
CA VAL A 366 22.85 -20.22 -4.69
C VAL A 366 22.50 -21.11 -5.88
N ILE A 367 22.56 -20.54 -7.08
CA ILE A 367 22.49 -21.26 -8.35
C ILE A 367 23.80 -21.06 -9.08
N PHE A 368 24.53 -22.15 -9.29
CA PHE A 368 25.71 -22.12 -10.15
C PHE A 368 25.33 -22.27 -11.61
N PHE A 369 26.04 -21.54 -12.48
CA PHE A 369 25.98 -21.76 -13.91
C PHE A 369 27.36 -22.04 -14.52
N GLY A 370 27.41 -22.76 -15.63
CA GLY A 370 28.66 -23.02 -16.36
C GLY A 370 28.47 -23.77 -17.67
N LEU A 371 29.54 -24.01 -18.42
CA LEU A 371 29.48 -24.67 -19.74
C LEU A 371 29.56 -26.20 -19.68
N SER A 372 29.82 -26.78 -18.51
CA SER A 372 29.86 -28.23 -18.33
C SER A 372 29.29 -28.63 -16.98
N ALA A 373 28.61 -29.78 -16.96
CA ALA A 373 28.13 -30.41 -15.72
C ALA A 373 29.28 -30.92 -14.83
N ASP A 374 30.46 -31.12 -15.42
CA ASP A 374 31.63 -31.72 -14.77
C ASP A 374 32.46 -30.70 -13.97
N LEU A 375 32.07 -29.42 -14.00
CA LEU A 375 32.70 -28.40 -13.16
C LEU A 375 32.59 -28.83 -11.68
N PRO A 376 33.70 -28.89 -10.91
CA PRO A 376 33.70 -29.41 -9.55
C PRO A 376 32.65 -28.76 -8.64
N ALA A 377 32.45 -27.44 -8.77
CA ALA A 377 31.45 -26.70 -8.03
C ALA A 377 30.02 -27.13 -8.40
N ILE A 378 29.71 -27.32 -9.69
CA ILE A 378 28.39 -27.80 -10.13
C ILE A 378 28.13 -29.22 -9.66
N ALA A 379 29.10 -30.13 -9.85
CA ALA A 379 28.97 -31.52 -9.45
C ALA A 379 28.71 -31.65 -7.93
N THR A 380 29.49 -30.93 -7.12
CA THR A 380 29.35 -30.92 -5.65
C THR A 380 28.02 -30.30 -5.22
N HIS A 381 27.63 -29.16 -5.80
CA HIS A 381 26.38 -28.47 -5.48
C HIS A 381 25.14 -29.31 -5.80
N ARG A 382 25.19 -30.05 -6.92
CA ARG A 382 24.14 -31.00 -7.30
C ARG A 382 24.10 -32.23 -6.40
N ALA A 383 25.25 -32.77 -5.97
CA ALA A 383 25.28 -33.87 -5.02
C ALA A 383 24.61 -33.48 -3.68
N ALA A 384 24.65 -32.19 -3.32
CA ALA A 384 23.92 -31.64 -2.18
C ALA A 384 22.43 -31.34 -2.45
N GLY A 385 21.88 -31.75 -3.61
CA GLY A 385 20.47 -31.56 -3.98
C GLY A 385 20.11 -30.15 -4.47
N LYS A 386 21.09 -29.26 -4.64
CA LYS A 386 20.85 -27.85 -5.00
C LYS A 386 20.70 -27.65 -6.52
N ARG A 387 20.33 -26.43 -6.89
CA ARG A 387 20.03 -26.01 -8.27
C ARG A 387 21.29 -25.56 -9.03
N ALA A 388 21.43 -25.98 -10.28
CA ALA A 388 22.49 -25.53 -11.17
C ALA A 388 22.03 -25.49 -12.63
N VAL A 389 22.69 -24.66 -13.45
CA VAL A 389 22.46 -24.56 -14.90
C VAL A 389 23.75 -24.88 -15.64
N PHE A 390 23.71 -25.78 -16.61
CA PHE A 390 24.90 -26.09 -17.41
C PHE A 390 24.54 -26.46 -18.84
N VAL A 391 25.56 -26.57 -19.70
CA VAL A 391 25.39 -27.10 -21.05
C VAL A 391 25.72 -28.60 -21.07
N ARG A 392 24.85 -29.40 -21.69
CA ARG A 392 25.08 -30.81 -22.01
C ARG A 392 24.48 -31.15 -23.35
N ASP A 393 25.22 -31.86 -24.20
CA ASP A 393 24.78 -32.28 -25.53
C ASP A 393 24.22 -31.12 -26.38
N GLY A 394 24.84 -29.94 -26.28
CA GLY A 394 24.41 -28.74 -26.99
C GLY A 394 23.14 -28.07 -26.45
N LYS A 395 22.62 -28.50 -25.29
CA LYS A 395 21.41 -27.97 -24.64
C LYS A 395 21.73 -27.27 -23.34
N VAL A 396 20.99 -26.20 -23.05
CA VAL A 396 20.95 -25.59 -21.71
C VAL A 396 20.08 -26.47 -20.82
N VAL A 397 20.63 -26.94 -19.71
CA VAL A 397 19.98 -27.84 -18.76
C VAL A 397 19.87 -27.15 -17.41
N LEU A 398 18.67 -27.13 -16.85
CA LEU A 398 18.42 -26.78 -15.45
C LEU A 398 18.37 -28.08 -14.65
N ALA A 399 19.17 -28.17 -13.59
CA ALA A 399 19.20 -29.32 -12.70
C ALA A 399 18.83 -28.93 -11.27
N THR A 400 18.12 -29.83 -10.58
CA THR A 400 17.90 -29.80 -9.13
C THR A 400 18.32 -31.15 -8.58
N GLY A 401 19.48 -31.22 -7.95
CA GLY A 401 20.11 -32.49 -7.62
C GLY A 401 20.31 -33.39 -8.84
N ASN A 402 19.71 -34.58 -8.79
CA ASN A 402 19.75 -35.56 -9.88
C ASN A 402 18.66 -35.35 -10.94
N SER A 403 17.67 -34.50 -10.68
CA SER A 403 16.63 -34.18 -11.67
C SER A 403 17.16 -33.16 -12.65
N GLU A 404 17.01 -33.44 -13.95
CA GLU A 404 17.47 -32.55 -15.03
C GLU A 404 16.33 -32.25 -16.00
N THR A 405 16.23 -30.99 -16.40
CA THR A 405 15.27 -30.50 -17.38
C THR A 405 16.03 -29.76 -18.48
N ALA A 406 15.99 -30.29 -19.70
CA ALA A 406 16.52 -29.58 -20.86
C ALA A 406 15.58 -28.41 -21.23
N LEU A 407 16.13 -27.20 -21.32
CA LEU A 407 15.36 -25.98 -21.57
C LEU A 407 15.30 -25.64 -23.06
N THR A 408 16.47 -25.55 -23.72
CA THR A 408 16.58 -25.19 -25.13
C THR A 408 17.94 -25.59 -25.70
N ASP A 409 18.02 -25.78 -27.01
CA ASP A 409 19.30 -25.95 -27.71
C ASP A 409 20.07 -24.62 -27.72
N VAL A 410 21.37 -24.67 -27.43
CA VAL A 410 22.25 -23.48 -27.44
C VAL A 410 22.26 -22.83 -28.84
N SER A 411 22.19 -23.65 -29.90
CA SER A 411 22.11 -23.18 -31.29
C SER A 411 20.80 -22.46 -31.62
N ALA A 412 19.74 -22.68 -30.86
CA ALA A 412 18.46 -21.99 -31.03
C ALA A 412 18.44 -20.59 -30.37
N ILE A 413 19.45 -20.26 -29.56
CA ILE A 413 19.59 -18.94 -28.92
C ILE A 413 20.31 -18.00 -29.89
N PRO A 414 19.66 -16.98 -30.48
CA PRO A 414 20.29 -16.16 -31.51
C PRO A 414 21.57 -15.44 -31.05
N LEU A 415 21.65 -15.11 -29.75
CA LEU A 415 22.79 -14.43 -29.13
C LEU A 415 24.06 -15.29 -29.08
N THR A 416 23.96 -16.61 -29.19
CA THR A 416 25.12 -17.51 -29.17
C THR A 416 25.74 -17.68 -30.56
N TYR A 417 25.24 -16.97 -31.58
CA TYR A 417 25.63 -17.12 -32.99
C TYR A 417 25.54 -18.59 -33.46
N ALA A 418 24.40 -19.23 -33.19
CA ALA A 418 24.16 -20.65 -33.44
C ALA A 418 25.14 -21.57 -32.68
N GLY A 419 25.47 -21.21 -31.43
CA GLY A 419 26.37 -21.99 -30.56
C GLY A 419 27.87 -21.77 -30.79
N ARG A 420 28.26 -20.78 -31.59
CA ARG A 420 29.67 -20.42 -31.84
C ARG A 420 30.30 -19.62 -30.70
N VAL A 421 29.47 -18.95 -29.91
CA VAL A 421 29.85 -18.23 -28.70
C VAL A 421 29.00 -18.83 -27.58
N ALA A 422 29.49 -19.96 -27.02
CA ALA A 422 28.88 -20.64 -25.89
C ALA A 422 29.66 -20.32 -24.63
#